data_AF-A0A9P9N2T8-F1
#
_entry.id   AF-A0A9P9N2T8-F1
#
_cell.length_a   1.000
_cell.length_b   1.000
_cell.length_c   1.000
_cell.angle_alpha   90.00
_cell.angle_beta   90.00
_cell.angle_gamma   90.00
#
_symmetry.space_group_name_H-M   'P 1'
#
loop_
_entity.id
_entity.type
_entity.pdbx_description
1 polymer ?
#
loop_
_entity_poly.entity_id
_entity_poly.type
_entity_poly.pdbx_seq_one_letter_code
_entity_poly.pdbx_strand_id
1 'polypeptide(L)'
;MSTDQPTDARARLLSHFTSAQGSAEHGSKWNELWTEGFLPWDKGFPNPALSDLLSQRQDLLPPPSSQQSLRKKKALVPGCGKGYDVLLLSAHGYDGYGLEISSKALEEARKVEGEMAGKGDYATREGVERGSGGVLGGEKFDLIYDYTFLSALPPVMRPAWSERFVDLLAPEGRVVCVEFPTYKPPSTGGPPFALPPKVYLAHLTRPGEELPYAEDGELLESKLGEPSKSGLVRVAHFQPERTHQIGYDADGKVTDWVSVWRHP
;
A
#
# COMPACT_ATOMS: atom_id res chain seq x y z
N MET A 1 24.66 11.04 10.10
CA MET A 1 23.87 9.86 10.52
C MET A 1 22.72 10.38 11.35
N SER A 2 21.52 10.46 10.77
CA SER A 2 20.31 10.77 11.53
C SER A 2 19.93 9.51 12.31
N THR A 3 19.92 9.58 13.64
CA THR A 3 19.50 8.44 14.46
C THR A 3 17.98 8.36 14.43
N ASP A 4 17.42 7.28 13.88
CA ASP A 4 15.97 6.99 13.88
C ASP A 4 15.48 6.80 15.33
N GLN A 5 15.06 7.90 15.97
CA GLN A 5 14.46 7.88 17.30
C GLN A 5 12.95 7.63 17.18
N PRO A 6 12.36 6.70 17.94
CA PRO A 6 10.92 6.47 17.90
C PRO A 6 10.14 7.72 18.33
N THR A 7 9.11 8.10 17.57
CA THR A 7 8.11 9.06 18.03
C THR A 7 7.24 8.42 19.12
N ASP A 8 6.57 9.24 19.96
CA ASP A 8 5.61 8.75 20.96
C ASP A 8 4.54 7.83 20.34
N ALA A 9 4.09 8.19 19.12
CA ALA A 9 3.13 7.38 18.39
C ALA A 9 3.70 6.01 18.00
N ARG A 10 4.95 5.95 17.50
CA ARG A 10 5.61 4.70 17.14
C ARG A 10 5.92 3.84 18.36
N ALA A 11 6.29 4.45 19.49
CA ALA A 11 6.50 3.73 20.74
C ALA A 11 5.20 3.11 21.25
N ARG A 12 4.07 3.85 21.20
CA ARG A 12 2.74 3.32 21.53
C ARG A 12 2.34 2.18 20.61
N LEU A 13 2.52 2.33 19.28
CA LEU A 13 2.24 1.26 18.32
C LEU A 13 3.06 0.01 18.64
N LEU A 14 4.37 0.15 18.80
CA LEU A 14 5.23 -0.99 19.14
C LEU A 14 4.70 -1.70 20.39
N SER A 15 4.49 -0.97 21.48
CA SER A 15 3.95 -1.54 22.73
C SER A 15 2.59 -2.22 22.56
N HIS A 16 1.71 -1.67 21.72
CA HIS A 16 0.37 -2.21 21.47
C HIS A 16 0.40 -3.55 20.74
N PHE A 17 1.36 -3.71 19.82
CA PHE A 17 1.50 -4.90 18.98
C PHE A 17 2.49 -5.95 19.51
N THR A 18 3.36 -5.62 20.49
CA THR A 18 4.41 -6.55 21.00
C THR A 18 3.88 -7.92 21.39
N SER A 19 2.66 -8.02 21.96
CA SER A 19 2.10 -9.29 22.39
C SER A 19 1.26 -10.00 21.32
N ALA A 20 1.00 -9.37 20.19
CA ALA A 20 0.12 -9.91 19.15
C ALA A 20 0.86 -10.93 18.28
N GLN A 21 0.25 -12.08 18.06
CA GLN A 21 0.79 -13.15 17.23
C GLN A 21 -0.09 -13.41 16.01
N GLY A 22 0.55 -13.45 14.84
CA GLY A 22 -0.12 -13.77 13.58
C GLY A 22 -1.14 -12.72 13.13
N SER A 23 -1.91 -13.08 12.11
CA SER A 23 -2.81 -12.16 11.40
C SER A 23 -4.06 -11.78 12.20
N ALA A 24 -4.67 -12.73 12.90
CA ALA A 24 -5.93 -12.51 13.61
C ALA A 24 -5.78 -11.53 14.77
N GLU A 25 -4.76 -11.70 15.61
CA GLU A 25 -4.53 -10.80 16.74
C GLU A 25 -4.08 -9.41 16.28
N HIS A 26 -3.23 -9.33 15.26
CA HIS A 26 -2.91 -8.04 14.63
C HIS A 26 -4.16 -7.32 14.11
N GLY A 27 -5.08 -8.06 13.47
CA GLY A 27 -6.37 -7.52 13.01
C GLY A 27 -7.20 -6.92 14.15
N SER A 28 -7.33 -7.65 15.26
CA SER A 28 -8.00 -7.15 16.48
C SER A 28 -7.32 -5.89 17.02
N LYS A 29 -5.98 -5.87 17.07
CA LYS A 29 -5.20 -4.72 17.54
C LYS A 29 -5.39 -3.48 16.68
N TRP A 30 -5.46 -3.63 15.35
CA TRP A 30 -5.81 -2.52 14.47
C TRP A 30 -7.21 -1.97 14.74
N ASN A 31 -8.19 -2.85 14.96
CA ASN A 31 -9.56 -2.43 15.26
C ASN A 31 -9.68 -1.70 16.62
N GLU A 32 -8.90 -2.10 17.63
CA GLU A 32 -8.81 -1.39 18.92
C GLU A 32 -8.38 0.07 18.72
N LEU A 33 -7.32 0.31 17.94
CA LEU A 33 -6.82 1.67 17.68
C LEU A 33 -7.83 2.55 16.94
N TRP A 34 -8.59 1.98 16.00
CA TRP A 34 -9.70 2.67 15.34
C TRP A 34 -10.82 3.04 16.31
N THR A 35 -11.15 2.13 17.22
CA THR A 35 -12.18 2.36 18.25
C THR A 35 -11.76 3.46 19.21
N GLU A 36 -10.47 3.52 19.57
CA GLU A 36 -9.89 4.56 20.43
C GLU A 36 -9.67 5.90 19.72
N GLY A 37 -9.77 5.95 18.39
CA GLY A 37 -9.46 7.14 17.60
C GLY A 37 -7.97 7.48 17.54
N PHE A 38 -7.08 6.53 17.87
CA PHE A 38 -5.63 6.72 17.76
C PHE A 38 -5.15 6.35 16.35
N LEU A 39 -5.07 7.35 15.46
CA LEU A 39 -4.84 7.16 14.02
C LEU A 39 -3.60 7.90 13.50
N PRO A 40 -2.37 7.68 14.05
CA PRO A 40 -1.18 8.43 13.64
C PRO A 40 -0.74 8.22 12.18
N TRP A 41 -1.23 7.15 11.54
CA TRP A 41 -0.97 6.88 10.12
C TRP A 41 -1.86 7.69 9.18
N ASP A 42 -3.05 8.11 9.63
CA ASP A 42 -4.00 8.87 8.81
C ASP A 42 -3.45 10.30 8.56
N LYS A 43 -3.38 10.69 7.28
CA LYS A 43 -2.88 12.00 6.85
C LYS A 43 -3.98 12.95 6.39
N GLY A 44 -5.21 12.48 6.26
CA GLY A 44 -6.37 13.29 5.86
C GLY A 44 -6.51 13.55 4.36
N PHE A 45 -5.59 13.05 3.52
CA PHE A 45 -5.56 13.24 2.08
C PHE A 45 -4.80 12.07 1.41
N PRO A 46 -4.85 11.91 0.06
CA PRO A 46 -4.21 10.78 -0.61
C PRO A 46 -2.70 11.02 -0.70
N ASN A 47 -1.91 9.95 -0.86
CA ASN A 47 -0.46 10.13 -0.97
C ASN A 47 -0.12 10.97 -2.23
N PRO A 48 0.62 12.08 -2.11
CA PRO A 48 1.02 12.90 -3.27
C PRO A 48 1.72 12.11 -4.38
N ALA A 49 2.48 11.07 -4.03
CA ALA A 49 3.14 10.20 -4.99
C ALA A 49 2.14 9.48 -5.90
N LEU A 50 0.97 9.09 -5.38
CA LEU A 50 -0.09 8.47 -6.16
C LEU A 50 -0.73 9.50 -7.11
N SER A 51 -1.00 10.71 -6.62
CA SER A 51 -1.54 11.81 -7.44
C SER A 51 -0.63 12.14 -8.62
N ASP A 52 0.68 12.25 -8.37
CA ASP A 52 1.68 12.55 -9.39
C ASP A 52 1.81 11.38 -10.38
N LEU A 53 1.82 10.12 -9.91
CA LEU A 53 1.83 8.93 -10.76
C LEU A 53 0.61 8.88 -11.71
N LEU A 54 -0.60 9.06 -11.17
CA LEU A 54 -1.85 9.05 -11.95
C LEU A 54 -1.95 10.20 -12.95
N SER A 55 -1.25 11.30 -12.69
CA SER A 55 -1.30 12.51 -13.52
C SER A 55 -0.23 12.53 -14.61
N GLN A 56 1.00 12.14 -14.25
CA GLN A 56 2.20 12.40 -15.03
C GLN A 56 2.81 11.12 -15.62
N ARG A 57 2.51 9.95 -15.06
CA ARG A 57 3.14 8.67 -15.40
C ARG A 57 2.12 7.59 -15.79
N GLN A 58 1.13 7.99 -16.57
CA GLN A 58 0.09 7.09 -17.08
C GLN A 58 0.66 5.97 -17.97
N ASP A 59 1.88 6.14 -18.51
CA ASP A 59 2.64 5.11 -19.21
C ASP A 59 2.91 3.86 -18.35
N LEU A 60 2.95 4.01 -17.03
CA LEU A 60 3.21 2.94 -16.09
C LEU A 60 1.93 2.20 -15.64
N LEU A 61 0.75 2.75 -15.92
CA LEU A 61 -0.52 2.26 -15.40
C LEU A 61 -1.39 1.66 -16.51
N PRO A 62 -2.29 0.70 -16.19
CA PRO A 62 -3.31 0.31 -17.14
C PRO A 62 -4.17 1.56 -17.43
N PRO A 63 -4.41 1.93 -18.70
CA PRO A 63 -5.21 3.10 -18.99
C PRO A 63 -6.62 2.93 -18.40
N PRO A 64 -7.17 3.95 -17.71
CA PRO A 64 -8.55 3.89 -17.26
C PRO A 64 -9.47 3.71 -18.47
N SER A 65 -10.59 3.07 -18.26
CA SER A 65 -11.51 2.73 -19.36
C SER A 65 -11.98 3.99 -20.08
N SER A 66 -11.73 4.04 -21.39
CA SER A 66 -12.30 5.07 -22.26
C SER A 66 -13.79 4.84 -22.47
N GLN A 67 -14.52 5.84 -22.99
CA GLN A 67 -15.94 5.71 -23.37
C GLN A 67 -16.24 4.55 -24.34
N GLN A 68 -15.21 3.96 -24.98
CA GLN A 68 -15.34 2.82 -25.88
C GLN A 68 -15.07 1.46 -25.21
N SER A 69 -14.60 1.44 -23.96
CA SER A 69 -14.31 0.22 -23.22
C SER A 69 -15.57 -0.30 -22.53
N LEU A 70 -15.89 -1.58 -22.73
CA LEU A 70 -17.11 -2.22 -22.22
C LEU A 70 -17.14 -2.36 -20.68
N ARG A 71 -16.02 -2.20 -19.99
CA ARG A 71 -15.94 -2.26 -18.52
C ARG A 71 -14.93 -1.27 -17.97
N LYS A 72 -15.18 -0.71 -16.78
CA LYS A 72 -14.18 0.06 -16.01
C LYS A 72 -13.05 -0.84 -15.48
N LYS A 73 -11.86 -0.24 -15.33
CA LYS A 73 -10.68 -0.90 -14.74
C LYS A 73 -10.82 -0.91 -13.23
N LYS A 74 -10.52 -2.03 -12.58
CA LYS A 74 -10.67 -2.18 -11.13
C LYS A 74 -9.36 -1.89 -10.41
N ALA A 75 -9.40 -1.07 -9.37
CA ALA A 75 -8.25 -0.76 -8.52
C ALA A 75 -8.51 -1.17 -7.06
N LEU A 76 -7.58 -1.92 -6.46
CA LEU A 76 -7.64 -2.34 -5.06
C LEU A 76 -6.66 -1.53 -4.20
N VAL A 77 -7.13 -1.06 -3.05
CA VAL A 77 -6.31 -0.50 -1.96
C VAL A 77 -6.52 -1.36 -0.71
N PRO A 78 -5.59 -2.26 -0.35
CA PRO A 78 -5.67 -3.02 0.88
C PRO A 78 -5.26 -2.17 2.10
N GLY A 79 -5.93 -2.38 3.23
CA GLY A 79 -5.75 -1.55 4.42
C GLY A 79 -6.13 -0.08 4.18
N CYS A 80 -7.26 0.15 3.51
CA CYS A 80 -7.56 1.48 2.96
C CYS A 80 -7.85 2.55 4.02
N GLY A 81 -8.10 2.19 5.29
CA GLY A 81 -8.49 3.13 6.32
C GLY A 81 -9.72 3.94 5.90
N LYS A 82 -9.62 5.28 5.94
CA LYS A 82 -10.70 6.19 5.48
C LYS A 82 -10.83 6.30 3.95
N GLY A 83 -10.01 5.61 3.17
CA GLY A 83 -10.22 5.46 1.73
C GLY A 83 -9.83 6.66 0.86
N TYR A 84 -8.96 7.57 1.32
CA TYR A 84 -8.52 8.72 0.52
C TYR A 84 -7.93 8.30 -0.84
N ASP A 85 -7.03 7.31 -0.85
CA ASP A 85 -6.44 6.80 -2.10
C ASP A 85 -7.48 6.08 -2.99
N VAL A 86 -8.48 5.43 -2.39
CA VAL A 86 -9.60 4.80 -3.13
C VAL A 86 -10.42 5.86 -3.87
N LEU A 87 -10.70 6.98 -3.20
CA LEU A 87 -11.44 8.10 -3.79
C LEU A 87 -10.64 8.76 -4.91
N LEU A 88 -9.32 8.92 -4.74
CA LEU A 88 -8.45 9.46 -5.78
C LEU A 88 -8.46 8.55 -7.02
N LEU A 89 -8.28 7.25 -6.84
CA LEU A 89 -8.37 6.27 -7.95
C LEU A 89 -9.73 6.33 -8.65
N SER A 90 -10.80 6.48 -7.88
CA SER A 90 -12.16 6.62 -8.42
C SER A 90 -12.33 7.89 -9.26
N ALA A 91 -11.76 9.02 -8.83
CA ALA A 91 -11.76 10.28 -9.56
C ALA A 91 -10.96 10.19 -10.88
N HIS A 92 -9.99 9.27 -10.95
CA HIS A 92 -9.22 8.94 -12.15
C HIS A 92 -9.84 7.84 -13.01
N GLY A 93 -11.06 7.40 -12.72
CA GLY A 93 -11.85 6.53 -13.60
C GLY A 93 -11.71 5.03 -13.36
N TYR A 94 -11.06 4.63 -12.25
CA TYR A 94 -11.07 3.24 -11.81
C TYR A 94 -12.30 2.95 -10.96
N ASP A 95 -12.87 1.75 -11.08
CA ASP A 95 -13.72 1.20 -10.02
C ASP A 95 -12.83 0.90 -8.81
N GLY A 96 -12.92 1.73 -7.77
CA GLY A 96 -12.05 1.70 -6.60
C GLY A 96 -12.60 0.80 -5.49
N TYR A 97 -11.78 -0.14 -5.03
CA TYR A 97 -12.13 -1.10 -3.99
C TYR A 97 -11.18 -0.91 -2.79
N GLY A 98 -11.74 -0.54 -1.64
CA GLY A 98 -11.01 -0.51 -0.37
C GLY A 98 -11.25 -1.79 0.41
N LEU A 99 -10.18 -2.44 0.87
CA LEU A 99 -10.25 -3.53 1.84
C LEU A 99 -9.80 -3.03 3.21
N GLU A 100 -10.65 -3.20 4.22
CA GLU A 100 -10.37 -2.77 5.59
C GLU A 100 -11.06 -3.70 6.58
N ILE A 101 -10.37 -4.05 7.67
CA ILE A 101 -10.88 -4.98 8.68
C ILE A 101 -11.75 -4.27 9.72
N SER A 102 -11.47 -3.01 10.01
CA SER A 102 -12.22 -2.25 11.01
C SER A 102 -13.53 -1.72 10.41
N SER A 103 -14.66 -2.13 10.99
CA SER A 103 -15.97 -1.56 10.65
C SER A 103 -16.01 -0.05 10.93
N LYS A 104 -15.32 0.41 11.99
CA LYS A 104 -15.23 1.83 12.33
C LYS A 104 -14.50 2.62 11.24
N ALA A 105 -13.40 2.08 10.72
CA ALA A 105 -12.69 2.70 9.61
C ALA A 105 -13.57 2.81 8.36
N LEU A 106 -14.36 1.77 8.04
CA LEU A 106 -15.30 1.78 6.92
C LEU A 106 -16.44 2.79 7.11
N GLU A 107 -16.96 2.97 8.33
CA GLU A 107 -17.92 4.04 8.64
C GLU A 107 -17.32 5.43 8.37
N GLU A 108 -16.09 5.68 8.81
CA GLU A 108 -15.41 6.94 8.56
C GLU A 108 -15.08 7.12 7.07
N ALA A 109 -14.74 6.04 6.35
CA ALA A 109 -14.53 6.08 4.91
C ALA A 109 -15.78 6.52 4.14
N ARG A 110 -16.96 6.03 4.54
CA ARG A 110 -18.26 6.47 3.97
C ARG A 110 -18.51 7.96 4.19
N LYS A 111 -18.14 8.49 5.36
CA LYS A 111 -18.28 9.94 5.65
C LYS A 111 -17.34 10.76 4.78
N VAL A 112 -16.06 10.38 4.73
CA VAL A 112 -15.06 11.02 3.88
C VAL A 112 -15.48 11.00 2.41
N GLU A 113 -16.01 9.87 1.93
CA GLU A 113 -16.59 9.79 0.60
C GLU A 113 -17.72 10.82 0.42
N GLY A 114 -18.72 10.85 1.29
CA GLY A 114 -19.83 11.82 1.19
C GLY A 114 -19.38 13.28 1.24
N GLU A 115 -18.31 13.59 1.98
CA GLU A 115 -17.79 14.94 2.15
C GLU A 115 -16.90 15.40 0.99
N MET A 116 -16.03 14.53 0.48
CA MET A 116 -14.93 14.89 -0.42
C MET A 116 -15.15 14.47 -1.87
N ALA A 117 -16.02 13.49 -2.13
CA ALA A 117 -16.36 13.01 -3.46
C ALA A 117 -16.65 14.17 -4.44
N GLY A 118 -15.93 14.20 -5.56
CA GLY A 118 -16.18 15.18 -6.64
C GLY A 118 -15.63 16.58 -6.36
N LYS A 119 -14.81 16.76 -5.31
CA LYS A 119 -14.23 18.05 -4.92
C LYS A 119 -12.71 17.99 -4.93
N GLY A 120 -12.06 19.11 -5.30
CA GLY A 120 -10.60 19.23 -5.29
C GLY A 120 -9.91 18.10 -6.06
N ASP A 121 -8.94 17.44 -5.43
CA ASP A 121 -8.21 16.29 -6.00
C ASP A 121 -9.11 15.08 -6.32
N TYR A 122 -10.32 15.02 -5.76
CA TYR A 122 -11.31 13.96 -6.01
C TYR A 122 -12.37 14.35 -7.04
N ALA A 123 -12.21 15.49 -7.71
CA ALA A 123 -13.06 15.86 -8.84
C ALA A 123 -12.78 14.94 -10.03
N THR A 124 -13.84 14.38 -10.63
CA THR A 124 -13.69 13.54 -11.82
C THR A 124 -13.11 14.37 -12.97
N ARG A 125 -12.06 13.85 -13.61
CA ARG A 125 -11.43 14.51 -14.75
C ARG A 125 -12.37 14.61 -15.95
N GLU A 126 -12.17 15.63 -16.77
CA GLU A 126 -12.89 15.79 -18.04
C GLU A 126 -12.68 14.56 -18.93
N GLY A 127 -13.78 14.03 -19.48
CA GLY A 127 -13.76 12.83 -20.32
C GLY A 127 -13.64 11.49 -19.58
N VAL A 128 -13.63 11.50 -18.24
CA VAL A 128 -13.58 10.30 -17.39
C VAL A 128 -14.91 10.14 -16.65
N GLU A 129 -15.39 8.90 -16.53
CA GLU A 129 -16.48 8.59 -15.61
C GLU A 129 -15.91 8.07 -14.29
N ARG A 130 -16.41 8.60 -13.17
CA ARG A 130 -16.05 8.08 -11.84
C ARG A 130 -16.41 6.60 -11.73
N GLY A 131 -15.52 5.80 -11.13
CA GLY A 131 -15.83 4.41 -10.83
C GLY A 131 -16.68 4.22 -9.58
N SER A 132 -17.15 2.99 -9.40
CA SER A 132 -17.92 2.53 -8.24
C SER A 132 -17.07 1.62 -7.34
N GLY A 133 -17.46 1.47 -6.07
CA GLY A 133 -16.78 0.58 -5.11
C GLY A 133 -17.62 -0.63 -4.70
N GLY A 134 -16.96 -1.74 -4.36
CA GLY A 134 -17.61 -3.01 -4.00
C GLY A 134 -16.85 -3.85 -2.97
N VAL A 135 -17.40 -5.02 -2.64
CA VAL A 135 -16.83 -6.00 -1.68
C VAL A 135 -16.08 -7.10 -2.44
N LEU A 136 -14.96 -7.57 -1.90
CA LEU A 136 -14.12 -8.62 -2.52
C LEU A 136 -14.83 -9.98 -2.61
N GLY A 137 -14.96 -10.53 -3.82
CA GLY A 137 -15.41 -11.90 -4.06
C GLY A 137 -14.98 -12.46 -5.42
N GLY A 138 -13.83 -13.14 -5.47
CA GLY A 138 -13.36 -13.84 -6.68
C GLY A 138 -12.88 -12.96 -7.84
N GLU A 139 -12.67 -11.66 -7.59
CA GLU A 139 -12.33 -10.68 -8.63
C GLU A 139 -10.82 -10.50 -8.79
N LYS A 140 -10.38 -10.26 -10.04
CA LYS A 140 -9.03 -9.80 -10.39
C LYS A 140 -9.03 -8.28 -10.56
N PHE A 141 -7.91 -7.64 -10.21
CA PHE A 141 -7.73 -6.19 -10.25
C PHE A 141 -6.76 -5.78 -11.34
N ASP A 142 -7.12 -4.74 -12.09
CA ASP A 142 -6.23 -4.14 -13.07
C ASP A 142 -5.13 -3.31 -12.39
N LEU A 143 -5.40 -2.78 -11.19
CA LEU A 143 -4.42 -2.06 -10.37
C LEU A 143 -4.52 -2.50 -8.90
N ILE A 144 -3.39 -2.75 -8.24
CA ILE A 144 -3.33 -2.93 -6.78
C ILE A 144 -2.35 -1.88 -6.25
N TYR A 145 -2.77 -1.06 -5.30
CA TYR A 145 -1.97 0.02 -4.73
C TYR A 145 -1.68 -0.25 -3.25
N ASP A 146 -0.42 -0.56 -2.91
CA ASP A 146 0.05 -0.80 -1.54
C ASP A 146 0.81 0.43 -1.01
N TYR A 147 0.24 1.08 -0.01
CA TYR A 147 0.93 2.09 0.77
C TYR A 147 0.53 1.96 2.23
N THR A 148 1.52 1.87 3.11
CA THR A 148 1.36 1.60 4.56
C THR A 148 0.70 0.26 4.91
N PHE A 149 0.29 -0.57 3.95
CA PHE A 149 -0.31 -1.87 4.20
C PHE A 149 0.72 -2.95 4.54
N LEU A 150 1.68 -3.26 3.65
CA LEU A 150 2.70 -4.27 3.97
C LEU A 150 3.48 -3.92 5.25
N SER A 151 3.73 -2.63 5.49
CA SER A 151 4.46 -2.16 6.69
C SER A 151 3.67 -2.37 7.99
N ALA A 152 2.35 -2.51 7.89
CA ALA A 152 1.45 -2.75 9.01
C ALA A 152 1.29 -4.25 9.35
N LEU A 153 1.64 -5.13 8.41
CA LEU A 153 1.55 -6.58 8.60
C LEU A 153 2.77 -7.12 9.36
N PRO A 154 2.59 -8.11 10.25
CA PRO A 154 3.72 -8.79 10.87
C PRO A 154 4.56 -9.49 9.79
N PRO A 155 5.90 -9.54 9.91
CA PRO A 155 6.79 -10.09 8.88
C PRO A 155 6.45 -11.51 8.41
N VAL A 156 5.88 -12.34 9.29
CA VAL A 156 5.42 -13.71 8.97
C VAL A 156 4.34 -13.75 7.89
N MET A 157 3.63 -12.65 7.65
CA MET A 157 2.59 -12.56 6.61
C MET A 157 3.14 -12.14 5.24
N ARG A 158 4.41 -11.74 5.11
CA ARG A 158 4.96 -11.25 3.84
C ARG A 158 4.85 -12.28 2.69
N PRO A 159 5.10 -13.60 2.91
CA PRO A 159 4.88 -14.61 1.87
C PRO A 159 3.42 -14.64 1.40
N ALA A 160 2.47 -14.76 2.32
CA ALA A 160 1.03 -14.80 2.01
C ALA A 160 0.54 -13.49 1.36
N TRP A 161 1.08 -12.33 1.76
CA TRP A 161 0.80 -11.04 1.13
C TRP A 161 1.21 -11.06 -0.34
N SER A 162 2.44 -11.49 -0.64
CA SER A 162 2.95 -11.51 -2.02
C SER A 162 2.22 -12.50 -2.92
N GLU A 163 1.93 -13.70 -2.42
CA GLU A 163 1.09 -14.68 -3.11
C GLU A 163 -0.29 -14.10 -3.42
N ARG A 164 -0.92 -13.46 -2.43
CA ARG A 164 -2.25 -12.88 -2.61
C ARG A 164 -2.25 -11.75 -3.63
N PHE A 165 -1.19 -10.95 -3.69
CA PHE A 165 -1.05 -9.89 -4.69
C PHE A 165 -0.98 -10.45 -6.11
N VAL A 166 -0.20 -11.51 -6.33
CA VAL A 166 -0.14 -12.21 -7.63
C VAL A 166 -1.50 -12.83 -7.97
N ASP A 167 -2.16 -13.46 -7.00
CA ASP A 167 -3.48 -14.07 -7.17
C ASP A 167 -4.59 -13.07 -7.43
N LEU A 168 -4.50 -11.85 -6.94
CA LEU A 168 -5.51 -10.83 -7.19
C LEU A 168 -5.23 -10.02 -8.46
N LEU A 169 -4.00 -10.04 -8.98
CA LEU A 169 -3.62 -9.24 -10.14
C LEU A 169 -4.19 -9.83 -11.44
N ALA A 170 -4.90 -9.00 -12.21
CA ALA A 170 -5.33 -9.34 -13.57
C ALA A 170 -4.11 -9.55 -14.49
N PRO A 171 -4.24 -10.30 -15.61
CA PRO A 171 -3.10 -10.60 -16.50
C PRO A 171 -2.29 -9.37 -16.93
N GLU A 172 -2.98 -8.29 -17.32
CA GLU A 172 -2.36 -7.01 -17.72
C GLU A 172 -2.26 -5.99 -16.57
N GLY A 173 -2.48 -6.45 -15.34
CA GLY A 173 -2.56 -5.59 -14.17
C GLY A 173 -1.23 -4.97 -13.77
N ARG A 174 -1.29 -3.97 -12.89
CA ARG A 174 -0.12 -3.40 -12.23
C ARG A 174 -0.25 -3.46 -10.71
N VAL A 175 0.84 -3.78 -10.04
CA VAL A 175 0.98 -3.48 -8.61
C VAL A 175 1.82 -2.21 -8.50
N VAL A 176 1.36 -1.25 -7.71
CA VAL A 176 2.10 -0.05 -7.36
C VAL A 176 2.34 -0.10 -5.85
N CYS A 177 3.60 -0.01 -5.44
CA CYS A 177 3.97 0.06 -4.03
C CYS A 177 4.64 1.40 -3.76
N VAL A 178 4.14 2.13 -2.75
CA VAL A 178 4.93 3.19 -2.12
C VAL A 178 5.68 2.55 -0.96
N GLU A 179 6.97 2.34 -1.18
CA GLU A 179 7.87 1.63 -0.28
C GLU A 179 8.22 2.54 0.89
N PHE A 180 7.67 2.18 2.06
CA PHE A 180 7.79 2.94 3.29
C PHE A 180 7.66 2.00 4.51
N PRO A 181 8.38 2.26 5.61
CA PRO A 181 9.51 3.16 5.78
C PRO A 181 10.84 2.51 5.36
N THR A 182 11.67 3.25 4.63
CA THR A 182 12.95 2.76 4.06
C THR A 182 14.18 3.18 4.87
N TYR A 183 14.02 4.14 5.79
CA TYR A 183 15.12 4.78 6.52
C TYR A 183 15.44 4.12 7.87
N LYS A 184 14.53 3.31 8.42
CA LYS A 184 14.67 2.71 9.76
C LYS A 184 15.26 1.29 9.72
N PRO A 185 16.09 0.91 10.70
CA PRO A 185 16.59 -0.47 10.79
C PRO A 185 15.46 -1.47 11.09
N PRO A 186 15.50 -2.70 10.53
CA PRO A 186 14.51 -3.75 10.82
C PRO A 186 14.40 -4.09 12.32
N SER A 187 15.51 -4.05 13.06
CA SER A 187 15.60 -4.39 14.49
C SER A 187 14.73 -3.52 15.40
N THR A 188 14.30 -2.37 14.90
CA THR A 188 13.44 -1.45 15.65
C THR A 188 11.96 -1.87 15.69
N GLY A 189 11.61 -3.00 15.05
CA GLY A 189 10.28 -3.58 15.10
C GLY A 189 9.22 -2.79 14.33
N GLY A 190 7.95 -3.01 14.65
CA GLY A 190 6.81 -2.39 14.00
C GLY A 190 5.50 -2.71 14.73
N PRO A 191 4.36 -2.28 14.19
CA PRO A 191 4.20 -1.50 12.96
C PRO A 191 4.53 0.02 13.15
N PRO A 192 4.91 0.74 12.06
CA PRO A 192 5.28 0.18 10.77
C PRO A 192 6.64 -0.54 10.85
N PHE A 193 6.73 -1.74 10.29
CA PHE A 193 7.97 -2.49 10.12
C PHE A 193 8.82 -1.87 9.00
N ALA A 194 10.15 -1.97 9.09
CA ALA A 194 11.04 -1.51 8.02
C ALA A 194 10.78 -2.25 6.70
N LEU A 195 10.69 -1.51 5.60
CA LEU A 195 10.50 -2.03 4.26
C LEU A 195 11.43 -1.33 3.26
N PRO A 196 12.76 -1.56 3.33
CA PRO A 196 13.65 -1.12 2.28
C PRO A 196 13.29 -1.82 0.94
N PRO A 197 13.64 -1.23 -0.22
CA PRO A 197 13.24 -1.74 -1.53
C PRO A 197 13.51 -3.21 -1.80
N LYS A 198 14.58 -3.75 -1.20
CA LYS A 198 14.94 -5.17 -1.29
C LYS A 198 13.86 -6.12 -0.76
N VAL A 199 13.04 -5.70 0.21
CA VAL A 199 11.97 -6.55 0.76
C VAL A 199 10.86 -6.74 -0.26
N TYR A 200 10.42 -5.66 -0.92
CA TYR A 200 9.44 -5.73 -2.01
C TYR A 200 9.98 -6.57 -3.18
N LEU A 201 11.22 -6.33 -3.58
CA LEU A 201 11.88 -7.10 -4.63
C LEU A 201 11.93 -8.59 -4.32
N ALA A 202 12.32 -8.96 -3.11
CA ALA A 202 12.45 -10.36 -2.74
C ALA A 202 11.10 -11.10 -2.73
N HIS A 203 10.08 -10.52 -2.08
CA HIS A 203 8.76 -11.15 -1.93
C HIS A 203 7.94 -11.14 -3.23
N LEU A 204 7.90 -10.03 -3.97
CA LEU A 204 7.08 -9.97 -5.19
C LEU A 204 7.66 -10.81 -6.34
N THR A 205 8.97 -11.08 -6.35
CA THR A 205 9.59 -12.00 -7.32
C THR A 205 9.57 -13.47 -6.88
N ARG A 206 9.16 -13.76 -5.63
CA ARG A 206 9.03 -15.11 -5.03
C ARG A 206 7.72 -15.23 -4.25
N PRO A 207 6.57 -15.06 -4.92
CA PRO A 207 5.28 -14.99 -4.25
C PRO A 207 5.01 -16.27 -3.45
N GLY A 208 4.67 -16.11 -2.17
CA GLY A 208 4.32 -17.22 -1.28
C GLY A 208 5.51 -17.95 -0.64
N GLU A 209 6.74 -17.64 -1.01
CA GLU A 209 7.92 -18.30 -0.44
C GLU A 209 8.30 -17.73 0.93
N GLU A 210 8.61 -18.61 1.88
CA GLU A 210 9.25 -18.21 3.13
C GLU A 210 10.71 -17.81 2.87
N LEU A 211 11.04 -16.55 3.13
CA LEU A 211 12.38 -16.00 2.88
C LEU A 211 13.23 -15.98 4.16
N PRO A 212 14.56 -16.15 4.04
CA PRO A 212 15.45 -16.17 5.19
C PRO A 212 15.67 -14.75 5.76
N TYR A 213 15.38 -14.58 7.03
CA TYR A 213 15.66 -13.37 7.81
C TYR A 213 16.63 -13.68 8.95
N ALA A 214 17.47 -12.71 9.31
CA ALA A 214 18.26 -12.73 10.53
C ALA A 214 17.38 -12.43 11.76
N GLU A 215 17.92 -12.68 12.96
CA GLU A 215 17.22 -12.43 14.23
C GLU A 215 16.83 -10.98 14.43
N ASP A 216 17.61 -10.04 13.87
CA ASP A 216 17.34 -8.61 13.91
C ASP A 216 16.31 -8.15 12.86
N GLY A 217 15.73 -9.09 12.10
CA GLY A 217 14.74 -8.83 11.07
C GLY A 217 15.32 -8.45 9.70
N GLU A 218 16.65 -8.49 9.52
CA GLU A 218 17.29 -8.18 8.24
C GLU A 218 17.11 -9.32 7.24
N LEU A 219 16.75 -8.98 6.00
CA LEU A 219 16.62 -9.96 4.91
C LEU A 219 18.00 -10.47 4.48
N LEU A 220 18.19 -11.80 4.49
CA LEU A 220 19.43 -12.45 4.09
C LEU A 220 19.50 -12.65 2.57
N GLU A 221 19.77 -11.58 1.82
CA GLU A 221 19.78 -11.56 0.35
C GLU A 221 20.71 -12.62 -0.28
N SER A 222 21.85 -12.90 0.35
CA SER A 222 22.82 -13.91 -0.12
C SER A 222 22.31 -15.35 -0.04
N LYS A 223 21.18 -15.59 0.66
CA LYS A 223 20.54 -16.90 0.81
C LYS A 223 19.27 -17.03 -0.05
N LEU A 224 18.94 -16.02 -0.85
CA LEU A 224 17.78 -16.08 -1.73
C LEU A 224 18.07 -17.01 -2.91
N GLY A 225 17.10 -17.86 -3.24
CA GLY A 225 17.09 -18.60 -4.50
C GLY A 225 16.75 -17.69 -5.69
N GLU A 226 16.74 -18.28 -6.89
CA GLU A 226 16.28 -17.60 -8.09
C GLU A 226 14.82 -17.13 -7.96
N PRO A 227 14.42 -16.02 -8.60
CA PRO A 227 13.02 -15.64 -8.74
C PRO A 227 12.14 -16.77 -9.27
N SER A 228 10.89 -16.83 -8.80
CA SER A 228 9.90 -17.76 -9.34
C SER A 228 9.48 -17.37 -10.75
N LYS A 229 9.12 -18.37 -11.58
CA LYS A 229 8.53 -18.15 -12.91
C LYS A 229 7.18 -17.42 -12.86
N SER A 230 6.48 -17.47 -11.73
CA SER A 230 5.25 -16.72 -11.48
C SER A 230 5.49 -15.42 -10.71
N GLY A 231 6.75 -15.10 -10.40
CA GLY A 231 7.12 -13.86 -9.73
C GLY A 231 6.87 -12.64 -10.59
N LEU A 232 6.41 -11.56 -9.96
CA LEU A 232 6.18 -10.30 -10.65
C LEU A 232 7.51 -9.67 -11.10
N VAL A 233 7.48 -8.98 -12.23
CA VAL A 233 8.62 -8.24 -12.77
C VAL A 233 8.46 -6.76 -12.45
N ARG A 234 9.49 -6.15 -11.85
CA ARG A 234 9.55 -4.70 -11.62
C ARG A 234 9.80 -3.96 -12.93
N VAL A 235 8.87 -3.11 -13.34
CA VAL A 235 8.95 -2.31 -14.58
C VAL A 235 9.34 -0.86 -14.34
N ALA A 236 9.18 -0.35 -13.12
CA ALA A 236 9.69 0.95 -12.71
C ALA A 236 10.08 0.95 -11.23
N HIS A 237 11.08 1.76 -10.90
CA HIS A 237 11.52 2.02 -9.53
C HIS A 237 12.16 3.41 -9.46
N PHE A 238 11.57 4.33 -8.72
CA PHE A 238 12.01 5.72 -8.67
C PHE A 238 11.61 6.39 -7.35
N GLN A 239 12.33 7.43 -6.95
CA GLN A 239 11.89 8.29 -5.85
C GLN A 239 10.82 9.25 -6.38
N PRO A 240 9.65 9.35 -5.72
CA PRO A 240 8.65 10.33 -6.13
C PRO A 240 9.15 11.75 -5.81
N GLU A 241 8.66 12.75 -6.54
CA GLU A 241 8.99 14.15 -6.27
C GLU A 241 8.47 14.58 -4.89
N ARG A 242 7.30 14.05 -4.50
CA ARG A 242 6.66 14.34 -3.22
C ARG A 242 5.97 13.10 -2.65
N THR A 243 5.87 13.04 -1.34
CA THR A 243 5.15 12.00 -0.57
C THR A 243 4.53 12.63 0.68
N HIS A 244 4.01 11.85 1.61
CA HIS A 244 3.63 12.35 2.93
C HIS A 244 4.84 12.79 3.75
N GLN A 245 4.65 13.71 4.69
CA GLN A 245 5.73 14.29 5.50
C GLN A 245 6.64 13.26 6.20
N ILE A 246 6.11 12.08 6.54
CA ILE A 246 6.88 11.01 7.19
C ILE A 246 7.89 10.32 6.27
N GLY A 247 7.74 10.48 4.95
CA GLY A 247 8.65 9.98 3.92
C GLY A 247 9.73 10.98 3.53
N TYR A 248 10.00 11.99 4.37
CA TYR A 248 11.10 12.94 4.21
C TYR A 248 12.11 12.80 5.33
N ASP A 249 13.40 12.93 5.01
CA ASP A 249 14.45 13.03 6.02
C ASP A 249 14.56 14.44 6.63
N ALA A 250 15.50 14.61 7.56
CA ALA A 250 15.72 15.89 8.24
C ALA A 250 16.22 17.02 7.31
N ASP A 251 16.76 16.68 6.14
CA ASP A 251 17.21 17.62 5.12
C ASP A 251 16.09 17.95 4.11
N GLY A 252 14.88 17.40 4.31
CA GLY A 252 13.73 17.59 3.42
C GLY A 252 13.83 16.79 2.12
N LYS A 253 14.66 15.73 2.07
CA LYS A 253 14.74 14.83 0.91
C LYS A 253 13.79 13.67 1.07
N VAL A 254 13.13 13.28 -0.02
CA VAL A 254 12.25 12.11 -0.06
C VAL A 254 13.07 10.84 0.20
N THR A 255 12.58 10.01 1.11
CA THR A 255 13.13 8.69 1.43
C THR A 255 12.31 7.55 0.83
N ASP A 256 11.01 7.78 0.59
CA ASP A 256 10.11 6.80 0.01
C ASP A 256 10.52 6.48 -1.44
N TRP A 257 10.14 5.28 -1.88
CA TRP A 257 10.30 4.85 -3.27
C TRP A 257 8.96 4.42 -3.83
N VAL A 258 8.80 4.54 -5.14
CA VAL A 258 7.67 3.97 -5.88
C VAL A 258 8.20 2.84 -6.74
N SER A 259 7.62 1.65 -6.61
CA SER A 259 7.84 0.53 -7.53
C SER A 259 6.55 0.14 -8.24
N VAL A 260 6.70 -0.21 -9.52
CA VAL A 260 5.60 -0.69 -10.37
C VAL A 260 5.94 -2.08 -10.88
N TRP A 261 4.99 -3.01 -10.78
CA TRP A 261 5.18 -4.42 -11.08
C TRP A 261 4.08 -4.94 -12.00
N ARG A 262 4.39 -6.00 -12.74
CA ARG A 262 3.42 -6.74 -13.58
C ARG A 262 3.73 -8.24 -13.57
N HIS A 263 2.80 -9.04 -14.06
CA HIS A 263 3.09 -10.44 -14.40
C HIS A 263 4.24 -10.54 -15.43
N PRO A 264 5.04 -11.62 -15.39
CA PRO A 264 6.20 -11.82 -16.28
C PRO A 264 5.82 -11.90 -17.76
#